data_AF-A0A6L4AD64-F1
#
_entry.id   AF-A0A6L4AD64-F1
#
_cell.length_a   1.000
_cell.length_b   1.000
_cell.length_c   1.000
_cell.angle_alpha   90.00
_cell.angle_beta   90.00
_cell.angle_gamma   90.00
#
_symmetry.space_group_name_H-M   'P 1'
#
loop_
_entity.id
_entity.type
_entity.pdbx_description
1 polymer ?
#
loop_
_entity_poly.entity_id
_entity_poly.type
_entity_poly.pdbx_seq_one_letter_code
_entity_poly.pdbx_strand_id
1 'polypeptide(L)'
;MGKKVYLIGFRGTGFSDERYTQEPALVRAGHIGLAFEGVESLILGFHPTAESSAAFDDEEAVIEWLKEGNSLPGAVQEDSDIFERAYVLAEQGARTMVWHIAIELDDSEFERVSNQIFQWYTEKTTFTYAFPARGMDSPTDQDNCATFPRRLGLSIPEPTGQLVKYMAALEAIGQRWEPSER
;
A
#
# COMPACT_ATOMS: atom_id res chain seq x y z
N MET A 1 19.26 -4.31 -19.97
CA MET A 1 19.25 -5.07 -18.69
C MET A 1 18.04 -4.52 -17.96
N GLY A 2 17.06 -5.33 -17.59
CA GLY A 2 15.80 -4.80 -17.04
C GLY A 2 15.99 -4.05 -15.73
N LYS A 3 15.05 -3.16 -15.41
CA LYS A 3 14.99 -2.41 -14.13
C LYS A 3 13.86 -2.93 -13.26
N LYS A 4 13.94 -2.69 -11.96
CA LYS A 4 13.02 -3.26 -10.97
C LYS A 4 12.05 -2.24 -10.39
N VAL A 5 10.79 -2.65 -10.31
CA VAL A 5 9.79 -2.03 -9.42
C VAL A 5 9.56 -2.97 -8.26
N TYR A 6 9.55 -2.45 -7.04
CA TYR A 6 9.34 -3.24 -5.83
C TYR A 6 7.91 -3.05 -5.34
N LEU A 7 7.17 -4.15 -5.19
CA LEU A 7 5.94 -4.17 -4.39
C LEU A 7 6.32 -4.48 -2.96
N ILE A 8 5.97 -3.60 -2.02
CA ILE A 8 6.35 -3.66 -0.60
C ILE A 8 5.08 -3.70 0.23
N GLY A 9 5.02 -4.53 1.27
CA GLY A 9 3.82 -4.69 2.08
C GLY A 9 4.07 -5.20 3.48
N PHE A 10 3.14 -4.91 4.39
CA PHE A 10 3.13 -5.47 5.74
C PHE A 10 1.69 -5.71 6.24
N ARG A 11 1.55 -6.65 7.19
CA ARG A 11 0.30 -6.86 7.91
C ARG A 11 0.15 -5.85 9.03
N GLY A 12 -1.06 -5.33 9.23
CA GLY A 12 -1.31 -4.37 10.30
C GLY A 12 -1.27 -4.99 11.71
N THR A 13 -0.96 -4.17 12.71
CA THR A 13 -1.00 -4.58 14.13
C THR A 13 -2.41 -5.00 14.59
N GLY A 14 -3.46 -4.45 13.95
CA GLY A 14 -4.86 -4.70 14.24
C GLY A 14 -5.49 -3.60 15.10
N PHE A 15 -6.70 -3.17 14.73
CA PHE A 15 -7.42 -2.09 15.43
C PHE A 15 -7.80 -2.43 16.88
N SER A 16 -8.00 -3.72 17.19
CA SER A 16 -8.42 -4.19 18.52
C SER A 16 -7.26 -4.40 19.51
N ASP A 17 -6.01 -4.23 19.09
CA ASP A 17 -4.86 -4.41 19.97
C ASP A 17 -4.52 -3.10 20.69
N GLU A 18 -4.86 -3.03 21.98
CA GLU A 18 -4.71 -1.82 22.81
C GLU A 18 -3.29 -1.25 22.82
N ARG A 19 -2.28 -2.11 22.62
CA ARG A 19 -0.86 -1.72 22.59
C ARG A 19 -0.51 -0.77 21.46
N TYR A 20 -1.29 -0.78 20.37
CA TYR A 20 -0.99 -0.05 19.14
C TYR A 20 -2.07 0.99 18.80
N THR A 21 -2.89 1.39 19.78
CA THR A 21 -3.95 2.39 19.57
C THR A 21 -3.44 3.76 19.17
N GLN A 22 -2.19 4.08 19.51
CA GLN A 22 -1.52 5.34 19.16
C GLN A 22 -0.75 5.25 17.82
N GLU A 23 -0.71 4.08 17.19
CA GLU A 23 -0.07 3.94 15.87
C GLU A 23 -0.99 4.51 14.77
N PRO A 24 -0.41 5.03 13.67
CA PRO A 24 -1.19 5.48 12.52
C PRO A 24 -2.16 4.39 12.01
N ALA A 25 -3.34 4.76 11.53
CA ALA A 25 -4.33 3.79 11.08
C ALA A 25 -3.82 2.87 9.97
N LEU A 26 -2.96 3.35 9.06
CA LEU A 26 -2.32 2.50 8.05
C LEU A 26 -1.39 1.45 8.65
N VAL A 27 -0.69 1.76 9.75
CA VAL A 27 0.12 0.78 10.49
C VAL A 27 -0.77 -0.24 11.18
N ARG A 28 -1.92 0.19 11.72
CA ARG A 28 -2.91 -0.69 12.36
C ARG A 28 -3.64 -1.58 11.35
N ALA A 29 -3.95 -1.07 10.16
CA ALA A 29 -4.63 -1.78 9.07
C ALA A 29 -3.69 -2.72 8.31
N GLY A 30 -2.45 -2.30 8.11
CA GLY A 30 -1.52 -2.87 7.14
C GLY A 30 -1.62 -2.12 5.81
N HIS A 31 -0.55 -2.16 5.02
CA HIS A 31 -0.45 -1.32 3.83
C HIS A 31 0.45 -1.94 2.76
N ILE A 32 0.24 -1.52 1.51
CA ILE A 32 1.01 -1.89 0.31
C ILE A 32 1.50 -0.62 -0.38
N GLY A 33 2.76 -0.62 -0.79
CA GLY A 33 3.44 0.47 -1.45
C GLY A 33 4.33 -0.01 -2.60
N LEU A 34 4.87 0.95 -3.32
CA LEU A 34 5.73 0.78 -4.49
C LEU A 34 7.04 1.54 -4.28
N ALA A 35 8.16 0.93 -4.62
CA ALA A 35 9.45 1.62 -4.74
C ALA A 35 10.09 1.30 -6.09
N PHE A 36 11.06 2.11 -6.51
CA PHE A 36 11.69 2.01 -7.83
C PHE A 36 13.19 1.85 -7.70
N GLU A 37 13.78 1.05 -8.58
CA GLU A 37 15.23 0.89 -8.65
C GLU A 37 15.94 2.26 -8.80
N GLY A 38 16.91 2.52 -7.92
CA GLY A 38 17.66 3.77 -7.84
C GLY A 38 17.03 4.85 -6.94
N VAL A 39 15.81 4.66 -6.45
CA VAL A 39 15.12 5.53 -5.47
C VAL A 39 14.33 4.72 -4.45
N GLU A 40 14.88 3.58 -4.01
CA GLU A 40 14.19 2.59 -3.16
C GLU A 40 13.75 3.14 -1.79
N SER A 41 14.36 4.22 -1.31
CA SER A 41 13.99 4.92 -0.08
C SER A 41 12.67 5.70 -0.18
N LEU A 42 12.18 5.95 -1.41
CA LEU A 42 10.90 6.60 -1.64
C LEU A 42 9.83 5.53 -1.92
N ILE A 43 8.98 5.30 -0.92
CA ILE A 43 7.87 4.37 -1.04
C ILE A 43 6.60 5.17 -1.30
N LEU A 44 5.95 4.89 -2.43
CA LEU A 44 4.68 5.49 -2.80
C LEU A 44 3.55 4.51 -2.53
N GLY A 45 2.55 4.90 -1.75
CA GLY A 45 1.34 4.11 -1.54
C GLY A 45 0.08 4.84 -2.02
N PHE A 46 -1.03 4.10 -2.02
CA PHE A 46 -2.34 4.61 -2.43
C PHE A 46 -3.32 4.45 -1.28
N HIS A 47 -3.85 5.55 -0.79
CA HIS A 47 -4.83 5.59 0.30
C HIS A 47 -5.74 6.83 0.18
N PRO A 48 -6.82 6.95 0.98
CA PRO A 48 -7.67 8.13 0.97
C PRO A 48 -6.87 9.43 1.10
N THR A 49 -7.32 10.50 0.43
CA THR A 49 -6.67 11.81 0.55
C THR A 49 -6.94 12.42 1.92
N ALA A 50 -6.10 13.38 2.32
CA ALA A 50 -6.33 14.12 3.56
C ALA A 50 -7.68 14.85 3.54
N GLU A 51 -8.08 15.40 2.39
CA GLU A 51 -9.35 16.11 2.23
C GLU A 51 -10.56 15.19 2.36
N SER A 52 -10.49 13.96 1.80
CA SER A 52 -11.58 13.00 1.94
C SER A 52 -11.68 12.44 3.35
N SER A 53 -10.54 12.31 4.04
CA SER A 53 -10.47 11.85 5.42
C SER A 53 -10.90 12.93 6.43
N ALA A 54 -10.71 14.22 6.12
CA ALA A 54 -11.07 15.34 6.99
C ALA A 54 -12.58 15.50 7.25
N ALA A 55 -13.43 14.79 6.49
CA ALA A 55 -14.87 14.75 6.72
C ALA A 55 -15.29 13.85 7.90
N PHE A 56 -14.34 13.12 8.49
CA PHE A 56 -14.55 12.18 9.57
C PHE A 56 -13.92 12.68 10.87
N ASP A 57 -14.44 12.22 12.01
CA ASP A 57 -13.96 12.63 13.34
C ASP A 57 -12.51 12.14 13.60
N ASP A 58 -12.18 10.95 13.11
CA ASP A 58 -10.85 10.34 13.22
C ASP A 58 -10.58 9.31 12.10
N GLU A 59 -9.36 8.78 12.06
CA GLU A 59 -8.94 7.78 11.07
C GLU A 59 -9.68 6.44 11.22
N GLU A 60 -10.19 6.12 12.42
CA GLU A 60 -10.93 4.87 12.66
C GLU A 60 -12.31 4.93 12.00
N ALA A 61 -12.98 6.08 12.07
CA ALA A 61 -14.23 6.34 11.37
C ALA A 61 -14.08 6.22 9.83
N VAL A 62 -12.94 6.66 9.27
CA VAL A 62 -12.61 6.45 7.85
C VAL A 62 -12.56 4.96 7.50
N ILE A 63 -11.90 4.18 8.35
CA ILE A 63 -11.74 2.74 8.15
C ILE A 63 -13.08 2.00 8.27
N GLU A 64 -13.91 2.36 9.25
CA GLU A 64 -15.26 1.77 9.40
C GLU A 64 -16.15 2.12 8.19
N TRP A 65 -16.12 3.37 7.71
CA TRP A 65 -16.83 3.78 6.49
C TRP A 65 -16.46 2.91 5.29
N LEU A 66 -15.17 2.63 5.09
CA LEU A 66 -14.68 1.77 4.03
C LEU A 66 -15.07 0.30 4.23
N LYS A 67 -15.08 -0.19 5.48
CA LYS A 67 -15.54 -1.56 5.81
C LYS A 67 -17.03 -1.78 5.53
N GLU A 68 -17.83 -0.73 5.63
CA GLU A 68 -19.25 -0.73 5.27
C GLU A 68 -19.48 -0.80 3.75
N GLY A 69 -18.42 -0.76 2.93
CA GLY A 69 -18.47 -0.85 1.48
C GLY A 69 -18.63 0.49 0.78
N ASN A 70 -18.49 1.60 1.52
CA ASN A 70 -18.42 2.91 0.92
C ASN A 70 -17.02 3.17 0.32
N SER A 71 -16.90 4.26 -0.43
CA SER A 71 -15.66 4.67 -1.08
C SER A 71 -15.30 6.12 -0.74
N LEU A 72 -14.04 6.47 -0.98
CA LEU A 72 -13.49 7.81 -0.82
C LEU A 72 -12.56 8.16 -1.99
N PRO A 73 -12.38 9.44 -2.33
CA PRO A 73 -11.24 9.86 -3.14
C PRO A 73 -9.93 9.44 -2.45
N GLY A 74 -9.07 8.74 -3.19
CA GLY A 74 -7.71 8.41 -2.82
C GLY A 74 -6.70 8.95 -3.82
N ALA A 75 -5.46 9.10 -3.39
CA ALA A 75 -4.36 9.55 -4.22
C ALA A 75 -3.06 8.83 -3.84
N VAL A 76 -2.10 8.90 -4.75
CA VAL A 76 -0.74 8.41 -4.53
C VAL A 76 -0.04 9.36 -3.57
N GLN A 77 0.57 8.81 -2.52
CA GLN A 77 1.17 9.54 -1.40
C GLN A 77 2.51 8.92 -1.02
N GLU A 78 3.34 9.70 -0.35
CA GLU A 78 4.65 9.26 0.14
C GLU A 78 4.48 8.58 1.50
N ASP A 79 4.76 7.29 1.55
CA ASP A 79 4.48 6.41 2.68
C ASP A 79 5.76 5.84 3.33
N SER A 80 6.96 6.32 2.96
CA SER A 80 8.23 5.79 3.48
C SER A 80 8.24 5.66 5.02
N ASP A 81 7.76 6.69 5.73
CA ASP A 81 7.72 6.69 7.19
C ASP A 81 6.73 5.65 7.77
N ILE A 82 5.66 5.29 7.04
CA ILE A 82 4.72 4.22 7.43
C ILE A 82 5.42 2.85 7.41
N PHE A 83 6.21 2.59 6.36
CA PHE A 83 6.94 1.32 6.20
C PHE A 83 8.12 1.21 7.18
N GLU A 84 8.85 2.31 7.39
CA GLU A 84 9.88 2.37 8.43
C GLU A 84 9.28 2.13 9.82
N ARG A 85 8.13 2.72 10.12
CA ARG A 85 7.43 2.49 11.40
C ARG A 85 7.03 1.02 11.55
N ALA A 86 6.48 0.41 10.51
CA ALA A 86 6.11 -1.01 10.50
C ALA A 86 7.32 -1.92 10.75
N TYR A 87 8.47 -1.63 10.14
CA TYR A 87 9.72 -2.34 10.37
C TYR A 87 10.20 -2.22 11.83
N VAL A 88 10.24 -1.01 12.38
CA VAL A 88 10.63 -0.78 13.78
C VAL A 88 9.73 -1.56 14.76
N LEU A 89 8.41 -1.57 14.51
CA LEU A 89 7.48 -2.36 15.32
C LEU A 89 7.73 -3.86 15.18
N ALA A 90 8.10 -4.34 13.99
CA ALA A 90 8.41 -5.76 13.77
C ALA A 90 9.64 -6.20 14.58
N GLU A 91 10.68 -5.37 14.64
CA GLU A 91 11.87 -5.59 15.48
C GLU A 91 11.52 -5.60 16.98
N GLN A 92 10.43 -4.93 17.37
CA GLN A 92 9.89 -4.94 18.74
C GLN A 92 8.92 -6.12 19.00
N GLY A 93 8.76 -7.03 18.03
CA GLY A 93 7.92 -8.21 18.15
C GLY A 93 6.47 -8.03 17.71
N ALA A 94 6.12 -6.92 17.05
CA ALA A 94 4.83 -6.76 16.40
C ALA A 94 4.73 -7.62 15.14
N ARG A 95 3.50 -7.89 14.70
CA ARG A 95 3.22 -8.70 13.50
C ARG A 95 3.30 -7.90 12.19
N THR A 96 4.20 -6.93 12.10
CA THR A 96 4.31 -5.94 11.02
C THR A 96 5.56 -6.15 10.16
N MET A 97 6.13 -7.37 10.14
CA MET A 97 7.27 -7.68 9.28
C MET A 97 6.98 -7.24 7.85
N VAL A 98 7.92 -6.49 7.27
CA VAL A 98 7.79 -5.90 5.94
C VAL A 98 8.39 -6.85 4.91
N TRP A 99 7.66 -7.08 3.83
CA TRP A 99 8.03 -7.97 2.75
C TRP A 99 8.01 -7.23 1.43
N HIS A 100 8.86 -7.65 0.50
CA HIS A 100 8.81 -7.13 -0.86
C HIS A 100 9.04 -8.20 -1.93
N ILE A 101 8.62 -7.90 -3.15
CA ILE A 101 9.03 -8.61 -4.37
C ILE A 101 9.56 -7.60 -5.38
N ALA A 102 10.50 -8.04 -6.22
CA ALA A 102 10.96 -7.28 -7.36
C ALA A 102 10.21 -7.74 -8.62
N ILE A 103 9.65 -6.79 -9.35
CA ILE A 103 9.10 -6.97 -10.69
C ILE A 103 10.13 -6.43 -11.68
N GLU A 104 10.70 -7.32 -12.49
CA GLU A 104 11.62 -6.94 -13.56
C GLU A 104 10.82 -6.47 -14.78
N LEU A 105 11.13 -5.26 -15.25
CA LEU A 105 10.55 -4.62 -16.43
C LEU A 105 11.65 -4.30 -17.43
N ASP A 106 11.31 -4.23 -18.71
CA ASP A 106 12.22 -3.60 -19.67
C ASP A 106 12.32 -2.08 -19.42
N ASP A 107 13.35 -1.44 -19.98
CA ASP A 107 13.61 -0.01 -19.75
C ASP A 107 12.41 0.87 -20.15
N SER A 108 11.69 0.51 -21.21
CA SER A 108 10.55 1.29 -21.71
C SER A 108 9.32 1.14 -20.81
N GLU A 109 9.07 -0.07 -20.29
CA GLU A 109 8.02 -0.35 -19.32
C GLU A 109 8.31 0.33 -17.97
N PHE A 110 9.56 0.25 -17.50
CA PHE A 110 9.99 0.92 -16.28
C PHE A 110 9.81 2.43 -16.36
N GLU A 111 10.27 3.06 -17.45
CA GLU A 111 10.11 4.50 -17.67
C GLU A 111 8.64 4.91 -17.71
N ARG A 112 7.80 4.14 -18.42
CA ARG A 112 6.35 4.38 -18.46
C ARG A 112 5.72 4.31 -17.08
N VAL A 113 5.98 3.24 -16.32
CA VAL A 113 5.41 3.03 -14.97
C VAL A 113 5.88 4.12 -14.02
N SER A 114 7.19 4.40 -13.99
CA SER A 114 7.78 5.43 -13.14
C SER A 114 7.20 6.81 -13.46
N ASN A 115 7.24 7.23 -14.73
CA ASN A 115 6.70 8.53 -15.12
C ASN A 115 5.21 8.66 -14.77
N GLN A 116 4.43 7.59 -14.96
CA GLN A 116 3.00 7.62 -14.66
C GLN A 116 2.71 7.78 -13.17
N ILE A 117 3.38 7.02 -12.29
CA ILE A 117 3.14 7.10 -10.85
C ILE A 117 3.61 8.43 -10.28
N PHE A 118 4.75 8.95 -10.75
CA PHE A 118 5.26 10.26 -10.31
C PHE A 118 4.40 11.41 -10.82
N GLN A 119 3.83 11.28 -12.01
CA GLN A 119 2.81 12.21 -12.50
C GLN A 119 1.60 12.22 -11.56
N TRP A 120 1.02 11.04 -11.24
CA TRP A 120 -0.13 10.95 -10.34
C TRP A 120 0.18 11.48 -8.93
N TYR A 121 1.37 11.19 -8.41
CA TYR A 121 1.85 11.70 -7.12
C TYR A 121 1.98 13.23 -7.10
N THR A 122 2.52 13.82 -8.18
CA THR A 122 2.78 15.26 -8.28
C THR A 122 1.51 16.05 -8.55
N GLU A 123 0.67 15.57 -9.46
CA GLU A 123 -0.60 16.20 -9.83
C GLU A 123 -1.72 15.95 -8.80
N LYS A 124 -1.45 15.11 -7.78
CA LYS A 124 -2.44 14.64 -6.80
C LYS A 124 -3.68 14.07 -7.50
N THR A 125 -3.45 13.27 -8.54
CA THR A 125 -4.52 12.63 -9.30
C THR A 125 -5.35 11.74 -8.39
N THR A 126 -6.66 11.97 -8.37
CA THR A 126 -7.58 11.22 -7.50
C THR A 126 -8.18 10.02 -8.23
N PHE A 127 -8.27 8.90 -7.53
CA PHE A 127 -8.98 7.69 -7.94
C PHE A 127 -9.94 7.24 -6.84
N THR A 128 -10.92 6.40 -7.16
CA THR A 128 -11.79 5.82 -6.15
C THR A 128 -11.00 4.83 -5.29
N TYR A 129 -10.93 5.11 -3.98
CA TYR A 129 -10.43 4.20 -2.96
C TYR A 129 -11.60 3.47 -2.30
N ALA A 130 -11.57 2.13 -2.29
CA ALA A 130 -12.59 1.32 -1.64
C ALA A 130 -12.02 -0.03 -1.19
N PHE A 131 -12.56 -0.58 -0.10
CA PHE A 131 -12.26 -1.95 0.29
C PHE A 131 -13.06 -2.94 -0.56
N PRO A 132 -12.48 -4.13 -0.85
CA PRO A 132 -13.21 -5.16 -1.57
C PRO A 132 -14.42 -5.62 -0.76
N ALA A 133 -15.53 -5.84 -1.46
CA ALA A 133 -16.65 -6.56 -0.88
C ALA A 133 -16.18 -7.94 -0.41
N ARG A 134 -16.67 -8.40 0.75
CA ARG A 134 -16.24 -9.67 1.33
C ARG A 134 -16.47 -10.82 0.36
N GLY A 135 -15.38 -11.51 0.01
CA GLY A 135 -15.43 -12.70 -0.85
C GLY A 135 -15.67 -12.43 -2.33
N MET A 136 -15.64 -11.17 -2.77
CA MET A 136 -15.71 -10.79 -4.19
C MET A 136 -14.44 -10.09 -4.64
N ASP A 137 -14.13 -10.18 -5.92
CA ASP A 137 -13.05 -9.41 -6.54
C ASP A 137 -13.41 -7.92 -6.55
N SER A 138 -12.44 -7.05 -6.31
CA SER A 138 -12.64 -5.60 -6.45
C SER A 138 -13.02 -5.26 -7.90
N PRO A 139 -14.11 -4.49 -8.13
CA PRO A 139 -14.41 -3.91 -9.43
C PRO A 139 -13.18 -3.23 -10.04
N THR A 140 -13.06 -3.22 -11.36
CA THR A 140 -11.87 -2.67 -12.04
C THR A 140 -11.71 -1.16 -11.88
N ASP A 141 -12.76 -0.46 -11.47
CA ASP A 141 -12.78 0.98 -11.22
C ASP A 141 -12.61 1.35 -9.75
N GLN A 142 -12.52 0.37 -8.85
CA GLN A 142 -12.37 0.56 -7.41
C GLN A 142 -11.11 -0.15 -6.93
N ASP A 143 -10.19 0.61 -6.34
CA ASP A 143 -8.93 0.07 -5.86
C ASP A 143 -8.72 0.35 -4.38
N ASN A 144 -7.89 -0.47 -3.75
CA ASN A 144 -7.22 -0.12 -2.51
C ASN A 144 -5.70 -0.18 -2.73
N CYS A 145 -4.91 -0.05 -1.65
CA CYS A 145 -3.45 -0.11 -1.72
C CYS A 145 -2.94 -1.39 -2.38
N ALA A 146 -3.62 -2.53 -2.21
CA ALA A 146 -3.20 -3.82 -2.75
C ALA A 146 -3.48 -3.96 -4.25
N THR A 147 -4.60 -3.43 -4.76
CA THR A 147 -4.97 -3.58 -6.17
C THR A 147 -4.50 -2.42 -7.05
N PHE A 148 -4.29 -1.23 -6.48
CA PHE A 148 -3.90 -0.03 -7.23
C PHE A 148 -2.72 -0.22 -8.19
N PRO A 149 -1.64 -0.99 -7.86
CA PRO A 149 -0.55 -1.23 -8.79
C PRO A 149 -0.97 -1.80 -10.16
N ARG A 150 -2.12 -2.50 -10.25
CA ARG A 150 -2.67 -2.99 -11.52
C ARG A 150 -2.97 -1.88 -12.52
N ARG A 151 -3.27 -0.66 -12.05
CA ARG A 151 -3.48 0.53 -12.92
C ARG A 151 -2.23 0.94 -13.68
N LEU A 152 -1.06 0.60 -13.17
CA LEU A 152 0.22 0.81 -13.83
C LEU A 152 0.55 -0.31 -14.85
N GLY A 153 -0.26 -1.37 -14.89
CA GLY A 153 0.01 -2.59 -15.66
C GLY A 153 0.95 -3.57 -14.95
N LEU A 154 1.20 -3.39 -13.65
CA LEU A 154 2.01 -4.31 -12.86
C LEU A 154 1.22 -5.57 -12.49
N SER A 155 1.89 -6.72 -12.53
CA SER A 155 1.35 -7.94 -11.95
C SER A 155 1.30 -7.81 -10.43
N ILE A 156 0.18 -8.21 -9.83
CA ILE A 156 0.00 -8.23 -8.38
C ILE A 156 -0.14 -9.68 -7.88
N PRO A 157 0.40 -10.02 -6.69
CA PRO A 157 0.34 -11.38 -6.16
C PRO A 157 -1.08 -11.90 -5.89
N GLU A 158 -2.00 -11.00 -5.55
CA GLU A 158 -3.38 -11.35 -5.18
C GLU A 158 -4.35 -10.25 -5.64
N PRO A 159 -5.30 -10.54 -6.54
CA PRO A 159 -6.09 -9.50 -7.21
C PRO A 159 -7.38 -9.10 -6.47
N THR A 160 -7.74 -9.78 -5.38
CA THR A 160 -9.03 -9.55 -4.70
C THR A 160 -9.02 -8.28 -3.86
N GLY A 161 -7.85 -7.69 -3.61
CA GLY A 161 -7.68 -6.56 -2.69
C GLY A 161 -7.78 -6.93 -1.22
N GLN A 162 -7.99 -8.20 -0.88
CA GLN A 162 -8.05 -8.65 0.50
C GLN A 162 -6.64 -8.71 1.08
N LEU A 163 -6.28 -7.71 1.90
CA LEU A 163 -4.91 -7.55 2.41
C LEU A 163 -4.37 -8.81 3.11
N VAL A 164 -5.23 -9.56 3.82
CA VAL A 164 -4.84 -10.82 4.48
C VAL A 164 -4.35 -11.86 3.45
N LYS A 165 -5.04 -11.98 2.32
CA LYS A 165 -4.65 -12.89 1.22
C LYS A 165 -3.44 -12.35 0.47
N TYR A 166 -3.43 -11.05 0.20
CA TYR A 166 -2.30 -10.37 -0.46
C TYR A 166 -1.01 -10.58 0.31
N MET A 167 -1.02 -10.35 1.62
CA MET A 167 0.16 -10.55 2.47
C MET A 167 0.58 -12.01 2.54
N ALA A 168 -0.36 -12.96 2.56
CA ALA A 168 -0.02 -14.38 2.48
C ALA A 168 0.67 -14.75 1.15
N ALA A 169 0.20 -14.18 0.03
CA ALA A 169 0.82 -14.37 -1.27
C ALA A 169 2.20 -13.69 -1.33
N LEU A 170 2.32 -12.44 -0.88
CA LEU A 170 3.56 -11.68 -0.86
C LEU A 170 4.63 -12.35 0.01
N GLU A 171 4.28 -12.82 1.21
CA GLU A 171 5.18 -13.56 2.10
C GLU A 171 5.69 -14.87 1.49
N ALA A 172 4.88 -15.54 0.66
CA ALA A 172 5.24 -16.83 0.08
C ALA A 172 6.31 -16.71 -1.02
N ILE A 173 6.39 -15.57 -1.70
CA ILE A 173 7.31 -15.34 -2.84
C ILE A 173 8.31 -14.20 -2.60
N GLY A 174 8.12 -13.44 -1.52
CA GLY A 174 8.87 -12.24 -1.21
C GLY A 174 10.10 -12.47 -0.35
N GLN A 175 10.84 -11.39 -0.16
CA GLN A 175 11.97 -11.28 0.74
C GLN A 175 11.65 -10.27 1.83
N ARG A 176 12.35 -10.35 2.96
CA ARG A 176 12.21 -9.33 4.01
C ARG A 176 12.76 -8.01 3.49
N TRP A 177 12.00 -6.96 3.67
CA TRP A 177 12.45 -5.60 3.38
C TRP A 177 13.16 -5.03 4.60
N GLU A 178 14.24 -4.30 4.35
CA GLU A 178 14.97 -3.52 5.34
C GLU A 178 15.10 -2.10 4.81
N PRO A 179 14.98 -1.08 5.67
CA PRO A 179 15.20 0.30 5.25
C PRO A 179 16.64 0.49 4.78
N SER A 180 16.81 1.15 3.63
CA SER A 180 18.14 1.58 3.17
C SER A 180 18.74 2.56 4.19
N GLU A 181 20.05 2.46 4.47
CA GLU A 181 20.74 3.46 5.28
C GLU A 181 20.54 4.86 4.66
N ARG A 182 19.94 5.80 5.42
CA ARG A 182 19.69 7.19 5.02
C ARG A 182 20.98 8.01 5.02
#